data_AF-W6PIU5-F1
#
_entry.id   AF-W6PIU5-F1
#
_cell.length_a   1.000
_cell.length_b   1.000
_cell.length_c   1.000
_cell.angle_alpha   90.00
_cell.angle_beta   90.00
_cell.angle_gamma   90.00
#
_symmetry.space_group_name_H-M   'P 1'
#
loop_
_entity.id
_entity.type
_entity.pdbx_description
1 polymer ?
#
loop_
_entity_poly.entity_id
_entity_poly.type
_entity_poly.pdbx_seq_one_letter_code
_entity_poly.pdbx_strand_id
1 'polypeptide(L)'
;MYAKESDKGIRLSVCDPNLNIEEKTYTTKEPSRPITKEIRLKGHWRLTSPMENVRLEQQGDQTVLTVTCQHGQPVEMLMENK
;
A
#
# COMPACT_ATOMS: atom_id res chain seq x y z
N MET A 1 -4.68 -1.18 7.41
CA MET A 1 -5.54 -0.40 8.34
C MET A 1 -6.01 0.86 7.64
N TYR A 2 -7.19 1.40 7.98
CA TYR A 2 -7.61 2.73 7.48
C TYR A 2 -8.24 3.56 8.60
N ALA A 3 -8.19 4.88 8.46
CA ALA A 3 -8.87 5.85 9.30
C ALA A 3 -9.58 6.90 8.42
N LYS A 4 -10.76 7.35 8.84
CA LYS A 4 -11.48 8.46 8.19
C LYS A 4 -10.87 9.78 8.72
N GLU A 5 -10.37 10.63 7.84
CA GLU A 5 -9.79 11.94 8.18
C GLU A 5 -10.81 13.07 8.04
N SER A 6 -11.70 12.96 7.05
CA SER A 6 -12.78 13.92 6.78
C SER A 6 -13.96 13.21 6.12
N ASP A 7 -15.01 13.92 5.74
CA ASP A 7 -16.16 13.27 5.09
C ASP A 7 -15.79 12.56 3.78
N LYS A 8 -14.79 13.10 3.07
CA LYS A 8 -14.28 12.56 1.80
C LYS A 8 -12.86 12.01 1.88
N GLY A 9 -12.15 12.21 3.00
CA GLY A 9 -10.74 11.86 3.16
C GLY A 9 -10.53 10.62 4.02
N ILE A 10 -9.62 9.74 3.59
CA ILE A 10 -9.14 8.60 4.36
C ILE A 10 -7.61 8.59 4.44
N ARG A 11 -7.10 8.02 5.52
CA ARG A 11 -5.72 7.58 5.66
C ARG A 11 -5.70 6.06 5.54
N LEU A 12 -4.86 5.54 4.66
CA LEU A 12 -4.64 4.10 4.48
C LEU A 12 -3.20 3.76 4.86
N SER A 13 -3.03 2.73 5.67
CA SER A 13 -1.73 2.18 6.05
C SER A 13 -1.67 0.71 5.64
N VAL A 14 -0.70 0.37 4.80
CA VAL A 14 -0.53 -0.94 4.19
C VAL A 14 0.86 -1.47 4.54
N CYS A 15 0.93 -2.65 5.13
CA CYS A 15 2.19 -3.34 5.37
C CYS A 15 2.05 -4.82 4.97
N ASP A 16 3.17 -5.43 4.59
CA ASP A 16 3.30 -6.87 4.56
C ASP A 16 4.34 -7.28 5.63
N PRO A 17 3.97 -8.03 6.67
CA PRO A 17 4.93 -8.52 7.67
C PRO A 17 5.92 -9.54 7.08
N ASN A 18 5.63 -10.12 5.91
CA ASN A 18 6.58 -10.95 5.19
C ASN A 18 7.71 -10.07 4.63
N LEU A 19 8.93 -10.34 5.07
CA LEU A 19 10.12 -9.62 4.60
C LEU A 19 10.57 -10.08 3.20
N ASN A 20 9.95 -11.10 2.62
CA ASN A 20 10.34 -11.69 1.34
C ASN A 20 11.83 -12.07 1.28
N ILE A 21 12.33 -12.62 2.38
CA ILE A 21 13.70 -13.13 2.49
C ILE A 21 13.61 -14.62 2.13
N GLU A 22 14.37 -15.06 1.13
CA GLU A 22 14.48 -16.49 0.81
C GLU A 22 15.02 -17.26 2.02
N GLU A 23 14.61 -18.51 2.21
CA GLU A 23 14.81 -19.30 3.44
C GLU A 23 16.27 -19.44 3.86
N LYS A 24 16.52 -19.39 5.17
CA LYS A 24 17.76 -18.81 5.67
C LYS A 24 17.95 -19.23 7.14
N THR A 25 18.73 -20.29 7.32
CA THR A 25 19.35 -20.74 8.58
C THR A 25 19.96 -19.55 9.33
N TYR A 26 19.67 -19.43 10.64
CA TYR A 26 20.15 -18.49 11.68
C TYR A 26 20.75 -17.10 11.29
N THR A 27 21.68 -16.95 10.35
CA THR A 27 22.20 -15.65 9.86
C THR A 27 22.22 -15.53 8.34
N THR A 28 21.65 -14.45 7.85
CA THR A 28 20.97 -14.46 6.57
C THR A 28 21.22 -13.13 5.89
N LYS A 29 22.28 -13.08 5.07
CA LYS A 29 22.84 -11.81 4.57
C LYS A 29 22.04 -11.10 3.48
N GLU A 30 20.93 -11.67 3.00
CA GLU A 30 20.20 -11.08 1.87
C GLU A 30 19.11 -10.12 2.35
N PRO A 31 19.02 -8.92 1.76
CA PRO A 31 18.04 -7.93 2.16
C PRO A 31 16.62 -8.37 1.79
N SER A 32 15.65 -7.85 2.55
CA SER A 32 14.22 -7.97 2.23
C SER A 32 13.95 -7.48 0.81
N ARG A 33 13.25 -8.29 0.03
CA ARG A 33 12.81 -7.94 -1.33
C ARG A 33 11.46 -7.23 -1.27
N PRO A 34 11.16 -6.26 -2.16
CA PRO A 34 9.85 -5.65 -2.23
C PRO A 34 8.74 -6.69 -2.47
N ILE A 35 7.57 -6.46 -1.85
CA ILE A 35 6.33 -7.21 -2.07
C ILE A 35 5.25 -6.24 -2.53
N THR A 36 4.54 -6.61 -3.59
CA THR A 36 3.41 -5.83 -4.08
C THR A 36 2.10 -6.33 -3.48
N LYS A 37 1.27 -5.41 -2.99
CA LYS A 37 -0.09 -5.66 -2.51
C LYS A 37 -1.10 -4.93 -3.36
N GLU A 38 -2.10 -5.68 -3.84
CA GLU A 38 -3.28 -5.11 -4.48
C GLU A 38 -4.37 -4.86 -3.45
N ILE A 39 -4.94 -3.65 -3.44
CA ILE A 39 -6.08 -3.27 -2.60
C ILE A 39 -7.16 -2.68 -3.49
N ARG A 40 -8.39 -3.18 -3.34
CA ARG A 40 -9.56 -2.68 -4.06
C ARG A 40 -10.41 -1.84 -3.15
N LEU A 41 -10.63 -0.59 -3.53
CA LEU A 41 -11.49 0.36 -2.83
C LEU A 41 -12.75 0.60 -3.66
N LYS A 42 -13.91 0.63 -2.99
CA LYS A 42 -15.17 1.04 -3.63
C LYS A 42 -15.17 2.55 -3.82
N GLY A 43 -15.55 3.01 -5.01
CA GLY A 43 -15.58 4.43 -5.37
C GLY A 43 -14.32 4.90 -6.08
N HIS A 44 -14.31 6.19 -6.41
CA HIS A 44 -13.25 6.82 -7.18
C HIS A 44 -12.36 7.64 -6.26
N TRP A 45 -11.23 7.07 -5.86
CA TRP A 45 -10.29 7.69 -4.95
C TRP A 45 -9.08 8.25 -5.68
N ARG A 46 -8.48 9.29 -5.10
CA ARG A 46 -7.23 9.89 -5.57
C ARG A 46 -6.25 10.03 -4.43
N LEU A 47 -4.97 9.86 -4.71
CA LEU A 47 -3.91 10.21 -3.77
C LEU A 47 -3.88 11.73 -3.63
N THR A 48 -3.76 12.23 -2.39
CA THR A 48 -3.57 13.66 -2.14
C THR A 48 -2.16 14.14 -2.51
N SER A 49 -1.20 13.21 -2.66
CA SER A 49 0.16 13.48 -3.10
C SER A 49 0.72 12.27 -3.86
N PRO A 50 1.53 12.46 -4.92
CA PRO A 50 2.13 11.35 -5.66
C PRO A 50 3.11 10.57 -4.77
N MET A 51 3.16 9.26 -4.95
CA MET A 51 4.05 8.36 -4.20
C MET A 51 4.65 7.34 -5.16
N GLU A 52 5.97 7.13 -5.13
CA GLU A 52 6.65 6.20 -6.04
C GLU A 52 6.27 4.73 -5.79
N ASN A 53 6.01 4.38 -4.53
CA ASN A 53 5.68 3.02 -4.09
C ASN A 53 4.17 2.73 -4.12
N VAL A 54 3.35 3.61 -4.69
CA VAL A 54 1.90 3.42 -4.83
C VAL A 54 1.48 3.73 -6.26
N ARG A 55 0.89 2.74 -6.93
CA ARG A 55 0.17 2.95 -8.19
C ARG A 55 -1.32 2.89 -7.94
N LEU A 56 -2.06 3.78 -8.58
CA LEU A 56 -3.51 3.90 -8.43
C LEU A 56 -4.15 3.91 -9.81
N GLU A 57 -5.10 3.01 -10.01
CA GLU A 57 -5.84 2.86 -11.26
C GLU A 57 -7.35 2.87 -10.99
N GLN A 58 -8.14 3.46 -11.91
CA GLN A 58 -9.60 3.42 -11.85
C GLN A 58 -10.10 2.25 -12.69
N GLN A 59 -10.92 1.39 -12.10
CA GLN A 59 -11.54 0.24 -12.77
C GLN A 59 -13.05 0.25 -12.51
N GLY A 60 -13.82 0.81 -13.43
CA GLY A 60 -15.26 1.00 -13.25
C GLY A 60 -15.57 1.87 -12.04
N ASP A 61 -16.42 1.39 -11.12
CA ASP A 61 -16.76 2.08 -9.86
C ASP A 61 -15.79 1.76 -8.71
N GLN A 62 -14.59 1.28 -9.02
CA GLN A 62 -13.57 0.93 -8.04
C GLN A 62 -12.25 1.62 -8.33
N THR A 63 -11.49 1.84 -7.26
CA THR A 63 -10.09 2.22 -7.33
C THR A 63 -9.23 1.03 -6.93
N VAL A 64 -8.27 0.66 -7.78
CA VAL A 64 -7.30 -0.39 -7.50
C VAL A 64 -5.97 0.26 -7.16
N LEU A 65 -5.47 -0.05 -5.97
CA LEU A 65 -4.17 0.36 -5.47
C LEU A 65 -3.21 -0.81 -5.58
N THR A 66 -2.03 -0.54 -6.12
CA THR A 66 -0.90 -1.45 -6.11
C THR A 66 0.19 -0.82 -5.25
N VAL A 67 0.42 -1.37 -4.06
CA VAL A 67 1.32 -0.83 -3.04
C VAL A 67 2.56 -1.71 -2.91
N THR A 68 3.73 -1.12 -3.10
CA THR A 68 5.01 -1.80 -2.91
C THR A 68 5.44 -1.66 -1.44
N CYS A 69 5.37 -2.76 -0.69
CA CYS A 69 5.81 -2.87 0.69
C CYS A 69 7.23 -3.46 0.73
N GLN A 70 8.07 -3.02 1.67
CA GLN A 70 9.40 -3.61 1.89
C GLN A 70 9.78 -3.50 3.37
N HIS A 71 10.61 -4.42 3.86
CA HIS A 71 11.13 -4.39 5.23
C HIS A 71 10.07 -4.48 6.35
N GLY A 72 8.82 -4.84 6.02
CA GLY A 72 7.71 -4.76 6.97
C GLY A 72 7.33 -3.34 7.37
N GLN A 73 7.85 -2.33 6.68
CA GLN A 73 7.53 -0.93 6.94
C GLN A 73 6.14 -0.59 6.38
N PRO A 74 5.29 0.11 7.15
CA PRO A 74 3.99 0.54 6.65
C PRO A 74 4.16 1.63 5.60
N VAL A 75 3.43 1.48 4.49
CA VAL A 75 3.21 2.53 3.50
C VAL A 75 1.92 3.25 3.87
N GLU A 76 2.06 4.50 4.30
CA GLU A 76 0.92 5.36 4.67
C GLU A 76 0.61 6.34 3.54
N MET A 77 -0.66 6.43 3.18
CA MET A 77 -1.14 7.34 2.14
C MET A 77 -2.43 8.03 2.55
N LEU A 78 -2.56 9.28 2.13
CA LEU A 78 -3.80 10.05 2.27
C LEU A 78 -4.52 10.05 0.93
N MET A 79 -5.83 9.80 0.99
CA MET A 79 -6.67 9.66 -0.19
C MET A 79 -7.98 10.40 0.00
N GLU A 80 -8.50 10.92 -1.11
CA GLU A 80 -9.78 11.61 -1.14
C GLU A 80 -10.71 10.96 -2.17
N ASN A 81 -11.98 10.82 -1.80
CA ASN A 81 -13.03 10.35 -2.69
C ASN A 81 -13.50 11.50 -3.58
N LYS A 82 -13.55 11.24 -4.88
CA LYS A 82 -13.93 12.20 -5.91
C LYS A 82 -15.42 12.51 -5.89
#